data_AF-A0A960RGI2-F1
#
_entry.id   AF-A0A960RGI2-F1
#
_cell.length_a   1.000
_cell.length_b   1.000
_cell.length_c   1.000
_cell.angle_alpha   90.00
_cell.angle_beta   90.00
_cell.angle_gamma   90.00
#
_symmetry.space_group_name_H-M   'P 1'
#
loop_
_entity.id
_entity.type
_entity.pdbx_description
1 polymer ?
#
loop_
_entity_poly.entity_id
_entity_poly.type
_entity_poly.pdbx_seq_one_letter_code
_entity_poly.pdbx_strand_id
1 'polypeptide(L)'
;MRNRDSFDVLCGLLAVIADAIAVYAGFLLAVWIRFDSGWIPLRHEQLPPRELYHATGLVLTLLMLFIFQTLHLYTRPQVGTFSERIPRLVRAIGLGILLSTALAFIIRTDPPLSRITVFMSLGTISTLVLFERLALFFLEIRMASRKEASNRVMIVGVDSVAAHLKRALEHEPRLRTRVVGFLQTEGEEMDPGLDPALIRGPVDALPGCIERREMDHVILAASTNLSEDCMTRIILDCERAMIAFHFVPDLFRILTISMDIQSIDGIPVLGTQKWPLDFFWNR
;
A
#
# COMPACT_ATOMS: atom_id res chain seq x y z
N MET A 1 -6.27 -0.91 9.98
CA MET A 1 -7.45 -0.05 10.20
C MET A 1 -8.77 -0.63 9.65
N ARG A 2 -8.83 -1.77 8.95
CA ARG A 2 -10.11 -2.23 8.35
C ARG A 2 -10.18 -3.76 8.21
N ASN A 3 -11.33 -4.36 8.51
CA ASN A 3 -11.68 -5.73 8.07
C ASN A 3 -12.04 -5.67 6.58
N ARG A 4 -11.62 -6.65 5.76
CA ARG A 4 -11.82 -6.63 4.29
C ARG A 4 -13.27 -6.27 3.91
N ASP A 5 -13.48 -5.04 3.47
CA ASP A 5 -14.79 -4.60 2.97
C ASP A 5 -15.07 -5.24 1.61
N SER A 6 -16.35 -5.44 1.26
CA SER A 6 -16.74 -5.91 -0.08
C SER A 6 -16.19 -5.02 -1.21
N PHE A 7 -15.91 -3.74 -0.92
CA PHE A 7 -15.25 -2.84 -1.85
C PHE A 7 -13.79 -3.21 -2.12
N ASP A 8 -13.04 -3.60 -1.09
CA ASP A 8 -11.64 -4.02 -1.24
C ASP A 8 -11.54 -5.31 -2.05
N VAL A 9 -12.46 -6.24 -1.80
CA VAL A 9 -12.57 -7.48 -2.57
C VAL A 9 -12.92 -7.19 -4.03
N LEU A 10 -13.87 -6.29 -4.28
CA LEU A 10 -14.24 -5.88 -5.64
C LEU A 10 -13.06 -5.23 -6.37
N CYS A 11 -12.36 -4.29 -5.75
CA CYS A 11 -11.19 -3.64 -6.34
C CYS A 11 -10.05 -4.65 -6.59
N GLY A 12 -9.83 -5.57 -5.67
CA GLY A 12 -8.87 -6.66 -5.85
C GLY A 12 -9.22 -7.57 -7.02
N LEU A 13 -10.49 -7.99 -7.13
CA LEU A 13 -10.98 -8.82 -8.23
C LEU A 13 -10.88 -8.09 -9.58
N LEU A 14 -11.30 -6.82 -9.63
CA LEU A 14 -11.17 -5.99 -10.82
C LEU A 14 -9.71 -5.86 -11.25
N ALA A 15 -8.78 -5.70 -10.31
CA ALA A 15 -7.36 -5.64 -10.62
C ALA A 15 -6.83 -6.96 -11.21
N VAL A 16 -7.23 -8.11 -10.66
CA VAL A 16 -6.85 -9.43 -11.22
C VAL A 16 -7.38 -9.59 -12.65
N ILE A 17 -8.63 -9.23 -12.90
CA ILE A 17 -9.25 -9.34 -14.23
C ILE A 17 -8.58 -8.37 -15.21
N ALA A 18 -8.34 -7.13 -14.80
CA ALA A 18 -7.70 -6.12 -15.63
C ALA A 18 -6.25 -6.51 -15.99
N ASP A 19 -5.47 -7.02 -15.03
CA ASP A 19 -4.14 -7.56 -15.29
C ASP A 19 -4.17 -8.74 -16.26
N ALA A 20 -5.11 -9.67 -16.09
CA ALA A 20 -5.25 -10.82 -16.98
C ALA A 20 -5.52 -10.37 -18.43
N ILE A 21 -6.43 -9.42 -18.60
CA ILE A 21 -6.76 -8.83 -19.90
C ILE A 21 -5.54 -8.08 -20.46
N ALA A 22 -4.86 -7.25 -19.65
CA ALA A 22 -3.74 -6.44 -20.10
C ALA A 22 -2.55 -7.30 -20.56
N VAL A 23 -2.20 -8.35 -19.82
CA VAL A 23 -1.10 -9.26 -20.18
C VAL A 23 -1.46 -10.07 -21.42
N TYR A 24 -2.66 -10.65 -21.46
CA TYR A 24 -3.10 -11.45 -22.60
C TYR A 24 -3.24 -10.61 -23.88
N ALA A 25 -3.89 -9.44 -23.79
CA ALA A 25 -4.03 -8.52 -24.91
C ALA A 25 -2.67 -7.95 -25.34
N GLY A 26 -1.76 -7.66 -24.41
CA GLY A 26 -0.39 -7.22 -24.72
C GLY A 26 0.35 -8.27 -25.55
N PHE A 27 0.27 -9.55 -25.14
CA PHE A 27 0.87 -10.64 -25.91
C PHE A 27 0.24 -10.78 -27.30
N LEU A 28 -1.10 -10.78 -27.41
CA LEU A 28 -1.78 -10.86 -28.71
C LEU A 28 -1.46 -9.66 -29.60
N LEU A 29 -1.30 -8.47 -29.03
CA LEU A 29 -0.91 -7.28 -29.75
C LEU A 29 0.50 -7.41 -30.31
N ALA A 30 1.44 -8.01 -29.59
CA ALA A 30 2.76 -8.34 -30.13
C ALA A 30 2.71 -9.38 -31.27
N VAL A 31 1.86 -10.40 -31.15
CA VAL A 31 1.62 -11.38 -32.22
C VAL A 31 1.05 -10.69 -33.46
N TRP A 32 0.04 -9.84 -33.30
CA TRP A 32 -0.57 -9.08 -34.38
C TRP A 32 0.44 -8.13 -35.04
N ILE A 33 1.23 -7.39 -34.26
CA ILE A 33 2.32 -6.54 -34.79
C ILE A 33 3.31 -7.38 -35.61
N ARG A 34 3.68 -8.56 -35.14
CA ARG A 34 4.66 -9.41 -35.82
C ARG A 34 4.15 -10.00 -37.14
N PHE A 35 2.90 -10.43 -37.19
CA PHE A 35 2.38 -11.27 -38.28
C PHE A 35 1.36 -10.59 -39.19
N ASP A 36 0.52 -9.70 -38.65
CA ASP A 36 -0.64 -9.15 -39.36
C ASP A 36 -0.47 -7.65 -39.70
N SER A 37 0.38 -6.90 -38.99
CA SER A 37 0.54 -5.45 -39.21
C SER A 37 1.26 -5.07 -40.51
N GLY A 38 2.03 -6.00 -41.10
CA GLY A 38 2.86 -5.74 -42.27
C GLY A 38 4.12 -4.90 -42.01
N TRP A 39 4.39 -4.49 -40.75
CA TRP A 39 5.54 -3.65 -40.41
C TRP A 39 6.88 -4.39 -40.41
N ILE A 40 6.86 -5.72 -40.24
CA ILE A 40 8.06 -6.54 -40.09
C ILE A 40 8.06 -7.65 -41.14
N PRO A 41 9.07 -7.71 -42.03
CA PRO A 41 9.11 -8.72 -43.08
C PRO A 41 9.31 -10.12 -42.48
N LEU A 42 8.45 -11.06 -42.88
CA LEU A 42 8.54 -12.48 -42.56
C LEU A 42 9.58 -13.14 -43.46
N ARG A 43 10.79 -13.43 -42.95
CA ARG A 43 11.79 -14.24 -43.67
C ARG A 43 11.55 -15.73 -43.40
N HIS A 44 10.96 -16.46 -44.34
CA HIS A 44 10.96 -17.93 -44.48
C HIS A 44 10.98 -18.77 -43.18
N GLU A 45 10.29 -18.33 -42.13
CA GLU A 45 10.12 -19.09 -40.89
C GLU A 45 8.91 -20.02 -41.08
N GLN A 46 9.06 -21.31 -40.81
CA GLN A 46 7.89 -22.18 -40.61
C GLN A 46 7.19 -21.70 -39.35
N LEU A 47 6.02 -21.10 -39.52
CA LEU A 47 5.28 -20.48 -38.43
C LEU A 47 4.47 -21.54 -37.68
N PRO A 48 4.56 -21.60 -36.34
CA PRO A 48 3.66 -22.46 -35.58
C PRO A 48 2.20 -22.05 -35.75
N PRO A 49 1.24 -22.97 -35.55
CA PRO A 49 -0.18 -22.67 -35.60
C PRO A 49 -0.56 -21.53 -34.63
N ARG A 50 -1.53 -20.70 -35.01
CA ARG A 50 -2.02 -19.58 -34.16
C ARG A 50 -2.46 -20.05 -32.77
N GLU A 51 -2.96 -21.27 -32.66
CA GLU A 51 -3.36 -21.86 -31.38
C GLU A 51 -2.22 -21.98 -30.36
N LEU A 52 -0.99 -22.23 -30.84
CA LEU A 52 0.18 -22.28 -29.97
C LEU A 52 0.48 -20.91 -29.34
N TYR A 53 0.23 -19.82 -30.07
CA TYR A 53 0.39 -18.46 -29.54
C TYR A 53 -0.69 -18.15 -28.50
N HIS A 54 -1.94 -18.56 -28.72
CA HIS A 54 -3.00 -18.42 -27.72
C HIS A 54 -2.69 -19.21 -26.43
N ALA A 55 -2.25 -20.47 -26.56
CA ALA A 55 -1.83 -21.29 -25.43
C ALA A 55 -0.64 -20.65 -24.69
N THR A 56 0.37 -20.17 -25.42
CA THR A 56 1.53 -19.47 -24.85
C THR A 56 1.11 -18.20 -24.11
N GLY A 57 0.22 -17.40 -24.70
CA GLY A 57 -0.32 -16.19 -24.08
C GLY A 57 -1.08 -16.48 -22.79
N LEU A 58 -1.86 -17.56 -22.74
CA LEU A 58 -2.55 -18.02 -21.53
C LEU A 58 -1.56 -18.44 -20.43
N VAL A 59 -0.57 -19.27 -20.76
CA VAL A 59 0.47 -19.70 -19.80
C VAL A 59 1.23 -18.50 -19.25
N LEU A 60 1.60 -17.55 -20.12
CA LEU A 60 2.27 -16.32 -19.72
C LEU A 60 1.40 -15.45 -18.81
N THR A 61 0.11 -15.34 -19.11
CA THR A 61 -0.85 -14.60 -18.29
C THR A 61 -0.94 -15.20 -16.90
N LEU A 62 -1.10 -16.53 -16.80
CA LEU A 62 -1.15 -17.23 -15.51
C LEU A 62 0.14 -17.04 -14.70
N LEU A 63 1.30 -17.12 -15.37
CA LEU A 63 2.60 -16.87 -14.75
C LEU A 63 2.68 -15.43 -14.20
N MET A 64 2.26 -14.42 -14.96
CA MET A 64 2.28 -13.03 -14.48
C MET A 64 1.31 -12.81 -13.33
N LEU A 65 0.09 -13.34 -13.39
CA LEU A 65 -0.86 -13.24 -12.30
C LEU A 65 -0.30 -13.85 -11.01
N PHE A 66 0.39 -14.99 -11.12
CA PHE A 66 1.07 -15.62 -10.00
C PHE A 66 2.19 -14.74 -9.42
N ILE A 67 3.01 -14.11 -10.26
CA ILE A 67 4.06 -13.18 -9.82
C ILE A 67 3.45 -11.95 -9.14
N PHE A 68 2.39 -11.37 -9.70
CA PHE A 68 1.71 -10.21 -9.11
C PHE A 68 1.07 -10.56 -7.76
N GLN A 69 0.54 -11.78 -7.62
CA GLN A 69 0.00 -12.30 -6.37
C GLN A 69 1.08 -12.47 -5.30
N THR A 70 2.22 -13.09 -5.63
CA THR A 70 3.33 -13.29 -4.68
C THR A 70 3.96 -11.97 -4.23
N LEU A 71 3.94 -10.96 -5.09
CA LEU A 71 4.36 -9.59 -4.76
C LEU A 71 3.27 -8.74 -4.08
N HIS A 72 2.12 -9.34 -3.75
CA HIS A 72 1.01 -8.70 -3.04
C HIS A 72 0.47 -7.43 -3.74
N LEU A 73 0.47 -7.39 -5.08
CA LEU A 73 -0.08 -6.25 -5.84
C LEU A 73 -1.61 -6.18 -5.75
N TYR A 74 -2.28 -7.26 -5.35
CA TYR A 74 -3.74 -7.32 -5.20
C TYR A 74 -4.24 -7.00 -3.79
N THR A 75 -3.35 -6.81 -2.82
CA THR A 75 -3.76 -6.43 -1.46
C THR A 75 -4.33 -5.01 -1.48
N ARG A 76 -5.54 -4.85 -0.96
CA ARG A 76 -6.27 -3.58 -0.85
C ARG A 76 -6.64 -3.32 0.63
N PRO A 77 -6.75 -2.03 1.06
CA PRO A 77 -6.47 -0.83 0.29
C PRO A 77 -4.96 -0.60 0.12
N GLN A 78 -4.55 -0.05 -1.04
CA GLN A 78 -3.19 0.43 -1.22
C GLN A 78 -3.13 1.88 -0.74
N VAL A 79 -2.56 2.09 0.45
CA VAL A 79 -2.27 3.44 0.99
C VAL A 79 -1.03 4.02 0.32
N GLY A 80 -0.91 5.35 0.33
CA GLY A 80 0.25 6.06 -0.23
C GLY A 80 0.11 6.47 -1.69
N THR A 81 1.09 7.25 -2.14
CA THR A 81 1.10 7.85 -3.48
C THR A 81 1.34 6.81 -4.58
N PHE A 82 1.01 7.16 -5.84
CA PHE A 82 1.32 6.29 -6.98
C PHE A 82 2.84 6.10 -7.13
N SER A 83 3.63 7.13 -6.85
CA SER A 83 5.09 7.12 -6.94
C SER A 83 5.74 6.06 -6.04
N GLU A 84 5.21 5.87 -4.82
CA GLU A 84 5.67 4.83 -3.89
C GLU A 84 5.46 3.40 -4.43
N ARG A 85 4.58 3.23 -5.42
CA ARG A 85 4.27 1.92 -6.03
C ARG A 85 5.17 1.58 -7.21
N ILE A 86 5.79 2.58 -7.84
CA ILE A 86 6.64 2.39 -9.03
C ILE A 86 7.73 1.33 -8.78
N PRO A 87 8.49 1.34 -7.67
CA PRO A 87 9.52 0.34 -7.44
C PRO A 87 8.98 -1.09 -7.37
N ARG A 88 7.80 -1.28 -6.76
CA ARG A 88 7.15 -2.59 -6.65
C ARG A 88 6.66 -3.06 -8.02
N LEU A 89 6.09 -2.16 -8.82
CA LEU A 89 5.62 -2.45 -10.17
C LEU A 89 6.78 -2.80 -11.11
N VAL A 90 7.87 -2.04 -11.07
CA VAL A 90 9.07 -2.30 -11.86
C VAL A 90 9.68 -3.65 -11.51
N ARG A 91 9.76 -4.00 -10.22
CA ARG A 91 10.22 -5.34 -9.78
C ARG A 91 9.31 -6.45 -10.30
N ALA A 92 7.99 -6.25 -10.25
CA ALA A 92 7.01 -7.23 -10.73
C ALA A 92 7.11 -7.46 -12.24
N ILE A 93 7.14 -6.37 -13.02
CA ILE A 93 7.30 -6.43 -14.48
C ILE A 93 8.67 -7.04 -14.83
N GLY A 94 9.75 -6.61 -14.16
CA GLY A 94 11.10 -7.13 -14.41
C GLY A 94 11.25 -8.63 -14.13
N LEU A 95 10.75 -9.10 -12.98
CA LEU A 95 10.69 -10.54 -12.67
C LEU A 95 9.81 -11.29 -13.67
N GLY A 96 8.70 -10.66 -14.06
CA GLY A 96 7.79 -11.18 -15.06
C GLY A 96 8.48 -11.47 -16.40
N ILE A 97 9.14 -10.45 -16.93
CA ILE A 97 9.93 -10.50 -18.16
C ILE A 97 11.03 -11.55 -18.07
N LEU A 98 11.75 -11.60 -16.95
CA LEU A 98 12.85 -12.54 -16.76
C LEU A 98 12.35 -13.99 -16.80
N LEU A 99 11.29 -14.29 -16.03
CA LEU A 99 10.73 -15.64 -15.94
C LEU A 99 9.99 -16.05 -17.21
N SER A 100 9.30 -15.13 -17.88
CA SER A 100 8.66 -15.40 -19.16
C SER A 100 9.67 -15.73 -20.24
N THR A 101 10.79 -15.01 -20.27
CA THR A 101 11.88 -15.26 -21.21
C THR A 101 12.52 -16.61 -20.92
N ALA A 102 12.85 -16.90 -19.66
CA ALA A 102 13.40 -18.19 -19.25
C ALA A 102 12.47 -19.35 -19.64
N LEU A 103 11.16 -19.21 -19.38
CA LEU A 103 10.17 -20.22 -19.73
C LEU A 103 10.09 -20.42 -21.25
N ALA A 104 10.09 -19.35 -22.04
CA ALA A 104 10.10 -19.43 -23.50
C ALA A 104 11.36 -20.11 -24.05
N PHE A 105 12.51 -20.00 -23.38
CA PHE A 105 13.74 -20.71 -23.76
C PHE A 105 13.72 -22.21 -23.37
N ILE A 106 13.07 -22.56 -22.25
CA ILE A 106 12.96 -23.94 -21.78
C ILE A 106 11.96 -24.73 -22.64
N ILE A 107 10.83 -24.11 -23.00
CA ILE A 107 9.81 -24.71 -23.85
C ILE A 107 10.31 -24.70 -25.30
N ARG A 108 11.10 -25.73 -25.64
CA ARG A 108 11.49 -26.01 -27.02
C ARG A 108 10.25 -26.48 -27.78
N THR A 109 9.61 -25.56 -28.48
CA THR A 109 8.50 -25.84 -29.41
C THR A 109 9.05 -26.16 -30.78
N ASP A 110 8.41 -27.08 -31.49
CA ASP A 110 8.74 -27.45 -32.87
C ASP A 110 7.48 -27.23 -33.74
N PRO A 111 7.46 -26.21 -34.64
CA PRO A 111 8.51 -25.22 -34.90
C PRO A 111 8.69 -24.20 -33.77
N PRO A 112 9.88 -23.57 -33.64
CA PRO A 112 10.20 -22.67 -32.53
C PRO A 112 9.41 -21.36 -32.60
N LEU A 113 8.99 -20.87 -31.43
CA LEU A 113 8.40 -19.54 -31.29
C LEU A 113 9.36 -18.45 -31.78
N SER A 114 8.82 -17.48 -32.53
CA SER A 114 9.61 -16.34 -33.02
C SER A 114 10.12 -15.50 -31.84
N ARG A 115 11.45 -15.42 -31.71
CA ARG A 115 12.13 -14.67 -30.64
C ARG A 115 11.79 -13.18 -30.67
N ILE A 116 11.54 -12.65 -31.88
CA ILE A 116 11.11 -11.28 -32.09
C ILE A 116 9.74 -11.04 -31.45
N THR A 117 8.79 -11.99 -31.61
CA THR A 117 7.47 -11.88 -30.96
C THR A 117 7.61 -11.87 -29.44
N VAL A 118 8.46 -12.74 -28.87
CA VAL A 118 8.71 -12.77 -27.42
C VAL A 118 9.26 -11.42 -26.96
N PHE A 119 10.28 -10.88 -27.63
CA PHE A 119 10.84 -9.57 -27.30
C PHE A 119 9.82 -8.43 -27.41
N MET A 120 9.01 -8.41 -28.47
CA MET A 120 7.94 -7.41 -28.65
C MET A 120 6.83 -7.54 -27.61
N SER A 121 6.54 -8.76 -27.17
CA SER A 121 5.57 -9.01 -26.10
C SER A 121 6.01 -8.34 -24.79
N LEU A 122 7.31 -8.27 -24.51
CA LEU A 122 7.81 -7.59 -23.30
C LEU A 122 7.44 -6.11 -23.28
N GLY A 123 7.65 -5.41 -24.40
CA GLY A 123 7.34 -3.98 -24.51
C GLY A 123 5.84 -3.72 -24.44
N THR A 124 5.07 -4.46 -25.25
CA THR A 124 3.60 -4.30 -25.34
C THR A 124 2.88 -4.66 -24.03
N ILE A 125 3.24 -5.76 -23.38
CA ILE A 125 2.72 -6.14 -22.06
C ILE A 125 3.07 -5.07 -21.03
N SER A 126 4.33 -4.63 -20.98
CA SER A 126 4.75 -3.60 -20.00
C SER A 126 3.97 -2.30 -20.17
N THR A 127 3.78 -1.84 -21.41
CA THR A 127 2.99 -0.63 -21.69
C THR A 127 1.53 -0.80 -21.30
N LEU A 128 0.90 -1.93 -21.65
CA LEU A 128 -0.51 -2.18 -21.33
C LEU A 128 -0.74 -2.30 -19.82
N VAL A 129 0.14 -3.01 -19.11
CA VAL A 129 0.08 -3.11 -17.64
C VAL A 129 0.29 -1.74 -17.00
N LEU A 130 1.25 -0.92 -17.45
CA LEU A 130 1.44 0.43 -16.92
C LEU A 130 0.18 1.31 -17.11
N PHE A 131 -0.42 1.26 -18.30
CA PHE A 131 -1.65 2.01 -18.60
C PHE A 131 -2.83 1.52 -17.76
N GLU A 132 -3.00 0.20 -17.64
CA GLU A 132 -4.02 -0.45 -16.80
C GLU A 132 -3.87 -0.03 -15.33
N ARG A 133 -2.65 -0.02 -14.77
CA ARG A 133 -2.39 0.39 -13.38
C ARG A 133 -2.76 1.84 -13.13
N LEU A 134 -2.46 2.73 -14.08
CA LEU A 134 -2.85 4.13 -14.01
C LEU A 134 -4.38 4.27 -14.05
N ALA A 135 -5.04 3.58 -14.98
CA ALA A 135 -6.48 3.62 -15.12
C ALA A 135 -7.19 3.10 -13.85
N LEU A 136 -6.74 1.98 -13.29
CA LEU A 136 -7.25 1.44 -12.04
C LEU A 136 -7.03 2.39 -10.86
N PHE A 137 -5.87 3.04 -10.76
CA PHE A 137 -5.59 4.00 -9.71
C PHE A 137 -6.61 5.15 -9.71
N PHE A 138 -6.87 5.76 -10.87
CA PHE A 138 -7.87 6.82 -10.99
C PHE A 138 -9.29 6.32 -10.76
N LEU A 139 -9.62 5.12 -11.27
CA LEU A 139 -10.93 4.52 -11.08
C LEU A 139 -11.20 4.24 -9.60
N GLU A 140 -10.23 3.65 -8.88
CA GLU A 140 -10.33 3.38 -7.44
C GLU A 140 -10.54 4.66 -6.63
N ILE A 141 -9.80 5.73 -6.93
CA ILE A 141 -9.98 7.03 -6.26
C ILE A 141 -11.38 7.58 -6.52
N ARG A 142 -11.86 7.52 -7.77
CA ARG A 142 -13.19 8.02 -8.14
C ARG A 142 -14.32 7.19 -7.54
N MET A 143 -14.15 5.88 -7.43
CA MET A 143 -15.13 5.01 -6.76
C MET A 143 -15.12 5.24 -5.26
N ALA A 144 -13.95 5.41 -4.65
CA ALA A 144 -13.81 5.66 -3.22
C ALA A 144 -14.40 7.01 -2.82
N SER A 145 -14.20 8.07 -3.61
CA SER A 145 -14.74 9.40 -3.31
C SER A 145 -16.26 9.51 -3.39
N ARG A 146 -16.92 8.59 -4.11
CA ARG A 146 -18.39 8.53 -4.21
C ARG A 146 -19.03 7.70 -3.11
N LYS A 147 -18.24 6.89 -2.38
CA LYS A 147 -18.76 6.05 -1.31
C LYS A 147 -18.75 6.83 -0.01
N GLU A 148 -19.78 6.58 0.80
CA GLU A 148 -19.83 7.14 2.15
C GLU A 148 -18.67 6.65 3.00
N ALA A 149 -18.16 7.53 3.86
CA ALA A 149 -17.13 7.21 4.82
C ALA A 149 -17.65 6.13 5.79
N SER A 150 -16.95 5.01 5.88
CA SER A 150 -17.32 3.91 6.78
C SER A 150 -16.53 3.92 8.09
N ASN A 151 -15.43 4.66 8.14
CA ASN A 151 -14.49 4.61 9.25
C ASN A 151 -14.51 5.95 9.99
N ARG A 152 -15.22 6.01 11.12
CA ARG A 152 -15.30 7.20 11.95
C ARG A 152 -14.10 7.24 12.89
N VAL A 153 -13.30 8.28 12.77
CA VAL A 153 -12.03 8.43 13.47
C VAL A 153 -12.12 9.57 14.48
N MET A 154 -11.80 9.28 15.74
CA MET A 154 -11.54 10.29 16.76
C MET A 154 -10.03 10.46 16.90
N ILE A 155 -9.56 11.70 16.94
CA ILE A 155 -8.14 12.00 17.13
C ILE A 155 -7.95 12.54 18.55
N VAL A 156 -7.00 11.98 19.29
CA VAL A 156 -6.54 12.53 20.58
C VAL A 156 -5.30 13.38 20.30
N GLY A 157 -5.40 14.67 20.61
CA GLY A 157 -4.45 15.71 20.23
C GLY A 157 -5.11 16.82 19.41
N VAL A 158 -4.74 18.08 19.68
CA VAL A 158 -5.18 19.27 18.91
C VAL A 158 -4.04 20.07 18.31
N ASP A 159 -2.86 19.48 18.25
CA ASP A 159 -1.63 20.12 17.80
C ASP A 159 -1.47 20.12 16.26
N SER A 160 -0.33 20.61 15.79
CA SER A 160 0.01 20.62 14.36
C SER A 160 0.06 19.20 13.74
N VAL A 161 0.44 18.17 14.51
CA VAL A 161 0.44 16.77 14.06
C VAL A 161 -0.99 16.28 13.87
N ALA A 162 -1.90 16.55 14.81
CA ALA A 162 -3.32 16.24 14.67
C ALA A 162 -3.96 16.94 13.44
N ALA A 163 -3.62 18.21 13.21
CA ALA A 163 -4.07 18.96 12.03
C ALA A 163 -3.53 18.37 10.72
N HIS A 164 -2.25 17.97 10.69
CA HIS A 164 -1.66 17.30 9.53
C HIS A 164 -2.30 15.93 9.28
N LEU A 165 -2.51 15.14 10.33
CA LEU A 165 -3.18 13.84 10.26
C LEU A 165 -4.60 13.96 9.69
N LYS A 166 -5.38 14.94 10.15
CA LYS A 166 -6.71 15.24 9.57
C LYS A 166 -6.62 15.45 8.06
N ARG A 167 -5.72 16.33 7.61
CA ARG A 167 -5.53 16.62 6.18
C ARG A 167 -5.11 15.35 5.43
N ALA A 168 -4.17 14.57 5.95
CA ALA A 168 -3.73 13.33 5.32
C ALA A 168 -4.87 12.31 5.16
N LEU A 169 -5.71 12.16 6.18
CA LEU A 169 -6.90 11.29 6.14
C LEU A 169 -7.95 11.78 5.14
N GLU A 170 -8.16 13.09 5.04
CA GLU A 170 -9.09 13.70 4.07
C GLU A 170 -8.59 13.62 2.63
N HIS A 171 -7.27 13.68 2.41
CA HIS A 171 -6.66 13.58 1.08
C HIS A 171 -6.60 12.13 0.55
N GLU A 172 -6.95 11.12 1.35
CA GLU A 172 -6.93 9.72 0.94
C GLU A 172 -8.34 9.09 0.96
N PRO A 173 -9.15 9.30 -0.10
CA PRO A 173 -10.52 8.79 -0.18
C PRO A 173 -10.63 7.27 -0.01
N ARG A 174 -9.58 6.51 -0.35
CA ARG A 174 -9.60 5.03 -0.27
C ARG A 174 -9.66 4.51 1.17
N LEU A 175 -9.21 5.31 2.13
CA LEU A 175 -9.37 5.01 3.55
C LEU A 175 -10.84 5.11 4.00
N ARG A 176 -11.67 5.85 3.27
CA ARG A 176 -13.09 6.08 3.60
C ARG A 176 -13.27 6.55 5.04
N THR A 177 -12.34 7.39 5.48
CA THR A 177 -12.27 7.91 6.85
C THR A 177 -13.00 9.23 6.96
N ARG A 178 -13.72 9.40 8.08
CA ARG A 178 -14.29 10.68 8.49
C ARG A 178 -13.81 10.98 9.90
N VAL A 179 -13.14 12.11 10.08
CA VAL A 179 -12.80 12.59 11.41
C VAL A 179 -14.07 13.12 12.07
N VAL A 180 -14.50 12.50 13.16
CA VAL A 180 -15.74 12.85 13.88
C VAL A 180 -15.51 13.87 14.99
N GLY A 181 -14.26 13.99 15.45
CA GLY A 181 -13.85 15.00 16.40
C GLY A 181 -12.42 14.86 16.88
N PHE A 182 -12.05 15.80 17.74
CA PHE A 182 -10.77 15.86 18.44
C PHE A 182 -11.00 15.87 19.95
N LEU A 183 -10.10 15.24 20.69
CA LEU A 183 -10.01 15.32 22.14
C LEU A 183 -8.73 16.04 22.52
N GLN A 184 -8.86 17.08 23.33
CA GLN A 184 -7.74 17.90 23.78
C GLN A 184 -7.10 17.30 25.03
N THR A 185 -5.77 17.35 25.11
CA THR A 185 -5.04 17.01 26.34
C THR A 185 -4.56 18.27 27.04
N GLU A 186 -4.31 18.17 28.33
CA GLU A 186 -3.81 19.28 29.14
C GLU A 186 -2.51 19.86 28.58
N GLY A 187 -2.47 21.19 28.46
CA GLY A 187 -1.30 21.93 27.99
C GLY A 187 -1.08 21.96 26.48
N GLU A 188 -1.98 21.38 25.67
CA GLU A 188 -1.90 21.48 24.21
C GLU A 188 -2.49 22.80 23.70
N GLU A 189 -1.71 23.50 22.87
CA GLU A 189 -2.19 24.62 22.08
C GLU A 189 -2.88 24.11 20.80
N MET A 190 -4.08 24.62 20.56
CA MET A 190 -4.88 24.25 19.39
C MET A 190 -4.26 24.85 18.12
N ASP A 191 -3.99 24.00 17.11
CA ASP A 191 -3.56 24.45 15.79
C ASP A 191 -4.65 25.31 15.12
N PRO A 192 -4.34 26.50 14.58
CA PRO A 192 -5.31 27.37 13.92
C PRO A 192 -6.02 26.73 12.71
N GLY A 193 -5.46 25.66 12.14
CA GLY A 193 -6.03 24.91 11.03
C GLY A 193 -7.06 23.86 11.43
N LEU A 194 -7.35 23.70 12.73
CA LEU A 194 -8.43 22.84 13.24
C LEU A 194 -9.72 23.64 13.41
N ASP A 195 -10.84 23.00 13.10
CA ASP A 195 -12.17 23.57 13.32
C ASP A 195 -12.58 23.39 14.80
N PRO A 196 -12.81 24.47 15.56
CA PRO A 196 -13.24 24.38 16.96
C PRO A 196 -14.54 23.58 17.15
N ALA A 197 -15.41 23.51 16.14
CA ALA A 197 -16.67 22.75 16.21
C ALA A 197 -16.47 21.22 16.27
N LEU A 198 -15.29 20.74 15.88
CA LEU A 198 -14.92 19.32 15.93
C LEU A 198 -14.35 18.92 17.30
N ILE A 199 -14.06 19.86 18.20
CA ILE A 199 -13.52 19.54 19.52
C ILE A 199 -14.64 19.01 20.41
N ARG A 200 -14.47 17.78 20.92
CA ARG A 200 -15.46 17.08 21.76
C ARG A 200 -15.20 17.24 23.26
N GLY A 201 -14.15 17.96 23.62
CA GLY A 201 -13.76 18.25 24.99
C GLY A 201 -12.39 17.66 25.36
N PRO A 202 -12.10 17.50 26.66
CA PRO A 202 -10.86 16.92 27.12
C PRO A 202 -10.82 15.40 26.86
N VAL A 203 -9.62 14.81 26.91
CA VAL A 203 -9.42 13.36 26.76
C VAL A 203 -10.28 12.51 27.72
N ASP A 204 -10.61 13.04 28.91
CA ASP A 204 -11.50 12.39 29.87
C ASP A 204 -12.95 12.24 29.39
N ALA A 205 -13.36 12.96 28.34
CA ALA A 205 -14.67 12.79 27.70
C ALA A 205 -14.72 11.57 26.76
N LEU A 206 -13.60 10.89 26.52
CA LEU A 206 -13.51 9.73 25.63
C LEU A 206 -14.54 8.63 25.97
N PRO A 207 -14.72 8.20 27.24
CA PRO A 207 -15.69 7.15 27.57
C PRO A 207 -17.13 7.52 27.15
N GLY A 208 -17.54 8.78 27.32
CA GLY A 208 -18.84 9.25 26.88
C GLY A 208 -19.01 9.23 25.35
N CYS A 209 -17.93 9.49 24.61
CA CYS A 209 -17.93 9.36 23.14
C CYS A 209 -18.00 7.90 22.68
N ILE A 210 -17.34 7.00 23.43
CA ILE A 210 -17.38 5.54 23.20
C ILE A 210 -18.80 5.01 23.39
N GLU A 211 -19.48 5.39 24.48
CA GLU A 211 -20.84 4.93 24.79
C GLU A 211 -21.86 5.32 23.71
N ARG A 212 -21.70 6.51 23.12
CA ARG A 212 -22.54 6.99 22.01
C ARG A 212 -22.25 6.31 20.68
N ARG A 213 -21.22 5.44 20.62
CA ARG A 213 -20.77 4.73 19.41
C ARG A 213 -20.52 5.65 18.23
N GLU A 214 -19.92 6.82 18.50
CA GLU A 214 -19.67 7.85 17.48
C GLU A 214 -18.45 7.54 16.61
N MET A 215 -17.64 6.54 16.97
CA MET A 215 -16.35 6.25 16.35
C MET A 215 -16.05 4.74 16.28
N ASP A 216 -15.22 4.39 15.30
CA ASP A 216 -14.74 3.02 15.04
C ASP A 216 -13.23 2.93 15.26
N HIS A 217 -12.54 4.08 15.25
CA HIS A 217 -11.11 4.20 15.47
C HIS A 217 -10.77 5.38 16.37
N VAL A 218 -9.76 5.19 17.21
CA VAL A 218 -9.10 6.26 17.98
C VAL A 218 -7.65 6.34 17.52
N ILE A 219 -7.19 7.55 17.17
CA ILE A 219 -5.79 7.81 16.83
C ILE A 219 -5.20 8.77 17.84
N LEU A 220 -4.14 8.35 18.54
CA LEU A 220 -3.37 9.21 19.42
C LEU A 220 -2.18 9.82 18.66
N ALA A 221 -2.11 11.16 18.58
CA ALA A 221 -1.00 11.88 17.98
C ALA A 221 0.11 12.13 19.02
N ALA A 222 1.37 11.79 18.70
CA ALA A 222 2.48 11.76 19.67
C ALA A 222 2.92 13.09 20.28
N SER A 223 2.41 14.25 19.88
CA SER A 223 2.73 15.51 20.58
C SER A 223 2.13 15.56 21.98
N THR A 224 1.25 14.64 22.32
CA THR A 224 0.53 14.65 23.58
C THR A 224 1.39 14.09 24.72
N ASN A 225 1.75 14.94 25.70
CA ASN A 225 2.34 14.53 26.97
C ASN A 225 1.30 13.83 27.87
N LEU A 226 0.81 12.65 27.45
CA LEU A 226 -0.03 11.80 28.29
C LEU A 226 0.82 11.05 29.30
N SER A 227 0.30 10.92 30.53
CA SER A 227 0.85 9.96 31.49
C SER A 227 0.67 8.52 30.97
N GLU A 228 1.58 7.62 31.36
CA GLU A 228 1.49 6.19 31.01
C GLU A 228 0.17 5.57 31.47
N ASP A 229 -0.32 5.98 32.64
CA ASP A 229 -1.62 5.55 33.19
C ASP A 229 -2.78 5.98 32.29
N CYS A 230 -2.76 7.22 31.79
CA CYS A 230 -3.82 7.73 30.91
C CYS A 230 -3.81 7.01 29.56
N MET A 231 -2.64 6.79 28.97
CA MET A 231 -2.49 6.03 27.73
C MET A 231 -3.01 4.59 27.90
N THR A 232 -2.63 3.93 29.00
CA THR A 232 -3.10 2.57 29.31
C THR A 232 -4.62 2.53 29.47
N ARG A 233 -5.20 3.51 30.16
CA ARG A 233 -6.67 3.65 30.30
C ARG A 233 -7.36 3.78 28.93
N ILE A 234 -6.86 4.66 28.06
CA ILE A 234 -7.42 4.87 26.72
C ILE A 234 -7.38 3.57 25.90
N ILE A 235 -6.25 2.83 25.95
CA ILE A 235 -6.10 1.57 25.23
C ILE A 235 -7.12 0.54 25.75
N LEU A 236 -7.26 0.39 27.07
CA LEU A 236 -8.21 -0.53 27.69
C LEU A 236 -9.66 -0.18 27.38
N ASP A 237 -10.01 1.11 27.39
CA ASP A 237 -11.36 1.59 27.05
C ASP A 237 -11.68 1.30 25.58
N CYS A 238 -10.73 1.51 24.67
CA CYS A 238 -10.87 1.17 23.26
C CYS A 238 -11.02 -0.34 23.06
N GLU A 239 -10.20 -1.15 23.74
CA GLU A 239 -10.23 -2.61 23.64
C GLU A 239 -11.58 -3.18 24.12
N ARG A 240 -12.06 -2.73 25.29
CA ARG A 240 -13.37 -3.13 25.84
C ARG A 240 -14.53 -2.77 24.91
N ALA A 241 -14.42 -1.64 24.22
CA ALA A 241 -15.43 -1.18 23.28
C ALA A 241 -15.28 -1.76 21.86
N MET A 242 -14.28 -2.63 21.63
CA MET A 242 -13.94 -3.16 20.29
C MET A 242 -13.62 -2.05 19.26
N ILE A 243 -13.07 -0.93 19.73
CA ILE A 243 -12.63 0.21 18.92
C ILE A 243 -11.15 0.04 18.62
N ALA A 244 -10.76 0.19 17.35
CA ALA A 244 -9.36 0.01 16.98
C ALA A 244 -8.54 1.27 17.31
N PHE A 245 -7.58 1.10 18.21
CA PHE A 245 -6.62 2.12 18.62
C PHE A 245 -5.40 2.16 17.70
N HIS A 246 -4.96 3.37 17.34
CA HIS A 246 -3.73 3.62 16.57
C HIS A 246 -2.91 4.69 17.30
N PHE A 247 -1.60 4.55 17.27
CA PHE A 247 -0.66 5.53 17.82
C PHE A 247 0.22 6.06 16.69
N VAL A 248 0.29 7.38 16.54
CA VAL A 248 1.19 8.05 15.60
C VAL A 248 2.41 8.49 16.39
N PRO A 249 3.56 7.80 16.28
CA PRO A 249 4.75 8.12 17.06
C PRO A 249 5.44 9.41 16.58
N ASP A 250 6.15 10.06 17.50
CA ASP A 250 7.06 11.16 17.15
C ASP A 250 8.35 10.57 16.56
N LEU A 251 8.45 10.65 15.24
CA LEU A 251 9.60 10.13 14.50
C LEU A 251 10.90 10.88 14.84
N PHE A 252 10.84 12.17 15.20
CA PHE A 252 12.04 12.93 15.56
C PHE A 252 12.60 12.45 16.91
N ARG A 253 11.71 12.17 17.86
CA ARG A 253 12.08 11.57 19.15
C ARG A 253 12.63 10.16 18.96
N ILE A 254 12.06 9.34 18.06
CA ILE A 254 12.59 8.01 17.74
C ILE A 254 13.98 8.08 17.12
N LEU A 255 14.21 8.97 16.16
CA LEU A 255 15.52 9.11 15.49
C LEU A 255 16.62 9.61 16.43
N THR A 256 16.25 10.33 17.49
CA THR A 256 17.20 10.85 18.49
C THR A 256 17.54 9.79 19.56
N ILE A 257 16.78 8.69 19.63
CA ILE A 257 17.09 7.57 20.52
C ILE A 257 18.16 6.69 19.86
N SER A 258 19.43 7.08 20.03
CA SER A 258 20.56 6.18 19.82
C SER A 258 20.57 5.11 20.91
N MET A 259 19.84 4.01 20.68
CA MET A 259 19.75 2.88 21.60
C MET A 259 20.87 1.86 21.35
N ASP A 260 21.65 1.56 22.39
CA ASP A 260 22.56 0.40 22.43
C ASP A 260 21.84 -0.74 23.19
N ILE A 261 21.84 -1.95 22.62
CA ILE A 261 21.23 -3.13 23.25
C ILE A 261 22.34 -3.87 23.98
N GLN A 262 22.32 -3.84 25.31
CA GLN A 262 23.25 -4.59 26.15
C GLN A 262 22.52 -5.75 26.83
N SER A 263 23.15 -6.93 26.89
CA SER A 263 22.58 -8.07 27.60
C SER A 263 23.19 -8.16 28.99
N ILE A 264 22.36 -8.10 30.04
CA ILE A 264 22.76 -8.44 31.41
C ILE A 264 22.07 -9.75 31.78
N ASP A 265 22.86 -10.81 31.96
CA ASP A 265 22.37 -12.14 32.34
C ASP A 265 21.24 -12.71 31.45
N GLY A 266 21.36 -12.50 30.14
CA GLY A 266 20.37 -12.96 29.16
C GLY A 266 19.12 -12.08 29.06
N ILE A 267 19.01 -11.01 29.86
CA ILE A 267 17.95 -10.01 29.77
C ILE A 267 18.45 -8.87 28.88
N PRO A 268 17.80 -8.58 27.75
CA PRO A 268 18.14 -7.43 26.92
C PRO A 268 17.75 -6.15 27.67
N VAL A 269 18.76 -5.35 28.02
CA VAL A 269 18.62 -4.04 28.65
C VAL A 269 18.91 -2.97 27.61
N LEU A 270 17.98 -2.02 27.47
CA LEU A 270 18.09 -0.91 26.55
C LEU A 270 18.81 0.26 27.23
N GLY A 271 19.95 0.67 26.68
CA GLY A 271 20.74 1.79 27.18
C GLY A 271 20.90 2.91 26.15
N THR A 272 21.11 4.14 26.61
CA THR A 272 21.54 5.25 25.76
C THR A 272 23.02 5.10 25.39
N GLN A 273 23.38 5.40 24.14
CA GLN A 273 24.75 5.33 23.63
C GLN A 273 25.80 5.94 24.59
N LYS A 274 26.90 5.23 24.87
CA LYS A 274 28.03 5.75 25.66
C LYS A 274 28.65 6.97 24.99
N TRP A 275 29.07 7.96 25.79
CA TRP A 275 29.70 9.17 25.29
C TRP A 275 31.05 8.85 24.62
N PRO A 276 31.46 9.57 23.54
CA PRO A 276 32.73 9.35 22.85
C PRO A 276 33.99 9.45 23.74
N LEU A 277 33.84 9.99 24.95
CA LEU A 277 34.90 10.15 25.96
C LEU A 277 35.15 8.87 26.79
N ASP A 278 34.26 7.87 26.71
CA ASP A 278 34.42 6.59 27.43
C ASP A 278 35.28 5.58 26.66
N PHE A 279 35.67 5.90 25.42
CA PHE A 279 36.55 5.05 24.65
C PHE A 279 38.01 5.20 25.11
N PHE A 280 38.69 4.08 25.30
CA PHE A 280 40.06 4.06 25.81
C PHE A 280 41.10 4.74 24.90
N TRP A 281 40.80 4.90 23.61
CA TRP A 281 41.63 5.63 22.65
C TRP A 281 41.48 7.16 22.73
N ASN A 282 40.56 7.66 23.55
CA ASN A 282 40.31 9.09 23.78
C ASN A 282 40.80 9.58 25.15
N ARG A 283 41.61 8.76 25.86
CA ARG A 283 42.32 9.11 27.10
C ARG A 283 43.81 9.29 26.85
#